data_AF-A0A4Q3ICM4-F1
#
_entry.id   AF-A0A4Q3ICM4-F1
#
_cell.length_a   1.000
_cell.length_b   1.000
_cell.length_c   1.000
_cell.angle_alpha   90.00
_cell.angle_beta   90.00
_cell.angle_gamma   90.00
#
_symmetry.space_group_name_H-M   'P 1'
#
loop_
_entity.id
_entity.type
_entity.pdbx_description
1 polymer ?
#
loop_
_entity_poly.entity_id
_entity_poly.type
_entity_poly.pdbx_seq_one_letter_code
_entity_poly.pdbx_strand_id
1 'polypeptide(L)'
;MAQLLTIEDLRLLAKRRVPRMFYDYADSGAWTESTYRANEADFAGIKLRQRVAVDMTNRTLASTMIGEQVSMPVALAPTGIAGMQHADGEILAARAAARA
;
A
#
# COMPACT_ATOMS: atom_id res chain seq x y z
N MET A 1 16.91 -5.27 -14.18
CA MET A 1 16.39 -5.18 -12.80
C MET A 1 15.40 -6.31 -12.61
N ALA A 2 15.34 -6.93 -11.43
CA ALA A 2 14.30 -7.93 -11.15
C ALA A 2 12.91 -7.28 -11.26
N GLN A 3 11.93 -8.03 -11.77
CA GLN A 3 10.55 -7.58 -11.84
C GLN A 3 9.98 -7.46 -10.41
N LEU A 4 9.34 -6.35 -10.10
CA LEU A 4 8.68 -6.12 -8.81
C LEU A 4 7.27 -6.75 -8.91
N LEU A 5 6.98 -7.73 -8.06
CA LEU A 5 5.73 -8.51 -8.12
C LEU A 5 4.84 -8.27 -6.90
N THR A 6 5.44 -7.86 -5.79
CA THR A 6 4.76 -7.64 -4.51
C THR A 6 5.08 -6.25 -3.95
N ILE A 7 4.25 -5.78 -3.01
CA ILE A 7 4.54 -4.55 -2.26
C ILE A 7 5.83 -4.68 -1.43
N GLU A 8 6.14 -5.89 -0.96
CA GLU A 8 7.39 -6.18 -0.25
C GLU A 8 8.63 -5.93 -1.12
N ASP A 9 8.57 -6.26 -2.41
CA ASP A 9 9.65 -5.94 -3.35
C ASP A 9 9.90 -4.43 -3.44
N LEU A 10 8.82 -3.62 -3.38
CA LEU A 10 8.91 -2.16 -3.36
C LEU A 10 9.58 -1.65 -2.07
N ARG A 11 9.21 -2.22 -0.92
CA ARG A 11 9.81 -1.87 0.39
C ARG A 11 11.31 -2.19 0.42
N LEU A 12 11.69 -3.38 -0.04
CA LEU A 12 13.10 -3.79 -0.14
C LEU A 12 13.90 -2.90 -1.11
N LEU A 13 13.28 -2.46 -2.21
CA LEU A 13 13.90 -1.50 -3.12
C LEU A 13 14.08 -0.12 -2.47
N ALA A 14 13.07 0.37 -1.75
CA ALA A 14 13.14 1.63 -1.01
C ALA A 14 14.27 1.58 0.04
N LYS A 15 14.36 0.49 0.81
CA LYS A 15 15.42 0.26 1.81
C LYS A 15 16.84 0.37 1.24
N ARG A 16 17.01 0.00 -0.02
CA ARG A 16 18.31 0.05 -0.72
C ARG A 16 18.62 1.42 -1.30
N ARG A 17 17.61 2.24 -1.62
CA ARG A 17 17.77 3.49 -2.39
C ARG A 17 17.61 4.75 -1.56
N VAL A 18 16.78 4.70 -0.52
CA VAL A 18 16.48 5.87 0.31
C VAL A 18 17.55 5.99 1.41
N PRO A 19 18.07 7.20 1.68
CA PRO A 19 18.96 7.41 2.82
C PRO A 19 18.33 6.88 4.12
N ARG A 20 19.12 6.16 4.93
CA ARG A 20 18.63 5.42 6.10
C ARG A 20 17.72 6.24 7.03
N MET A 21 18.09 7.49 7.31
CA MET A 21 17.30 8.38 8.18
C MET A 21 15.87 8.60 7.66
N PHE A 22 15.70 8.74 6.34
CA PHE A 22 14.38 8.94 5.72
C PHE A 22 13.62 7.62 5.58
N TYR A 23 14.32 6.52 5.32
CA TYR A 23 13.71 5.20 5.31
C TYR A 23 13.15 4.83 6.68
N ASP A 24 13.96 4.99 7.75
CA ASP A 24 13.57 4.66 9.13
C ASP A 24 12.41 5.57 9.61
N TYR A 25 12.28 6.80 9.09
CA TYR A 25 11.12 7.65 9.36
C TYR A 25 9.80 7.06 8.81
N ALA A 26 9.84 6.45 7.62
CA ALA A 26 8.65 5.90 6.98
C ALA A 26 8.36 4.44 7.37
N ASP A 27 9.39 3.63 7.57
CA ASP A 27 9.30 2.19 7.86
C ASP A 27 9.74 1.88 9.29
N SER A 28 9.06 2.48 10.27
CA SER A 28 9.22 2.18 11.70
C SER A 28 7.89 2.19 12.45
N GLY A 29 7.89 1.53 13.61
CA GLY A 29 6.75 1.50 14.52
C GLY A 29 7.05 2.17 15.86
N ALA A 30 6.07 2.19 16.76
CA ALA A 30 6.26 2.72 18.11
C ALA A 30 7.14 1.77 18.96
N TRP A 31 8.22 2.30 19.54
CA TRP A 31 9.10 1.61 20.51
C TRP A 31 9.62 0.25 20.02
N THR A 32 9.06 -0.84 20.52
CA THR A 32 9.44 -2.21 20.12
C THR A 32 8.85 -2.58 18.77
N GLU A 33 7.92 -1.80 18.22
CA GLU A 33 7.24 -2.04 16.94
C GLU A 33 6.38 -3.31 16.93
N SER A 34 5.97 -3.79 18.11
CA SER A 34 5.14 -4.99 18.23
C SER A 34 3.82 -4.84 17.47
N THR A 35 3.16 -3.67 17.57
CA THR A 35 1.91 -3.39 16.86
C THR A 35 2.11 -3.28 15.36
N TYR A 36 3.24 -2.72 14.91
CA TYR A 36 3.57 -2.65 13.47
C TYR A 36 3.64 -4.06 12.86
N ARG A 37 4.31 -5.01 13.55
CA ARG A 37 4.39 -6.41 13.10
C ARG A 37 3.07 -7.16 13.28
N ALA A 38 2.30 -6.85 14.32
CA ALA A 38 0.99 -7.46 14.57
C ALA A 38 0.01 -7.15 13.43
N ASN A 39 0.02 -5.93 12.87
CA ASN A 39 -0.85 -5.54 11.75
C ASN A 39 -0.74 -6.51 10.57
N GLU A 40 0.47 -6.95 10.20
CA GLU A 40 0.67 -7.93 9.13
C GLU A 40 0.33 -9.35 9.58
N ALA A 41 0.78 -9.75 10.77
CA ALA A 41 0.57 -11.08 11.32
C ALA A 41 -0.92 -11.43 11.50
N ASP A 42 -1.74 -10.46 11.89
CA ASP A 42 -3.18 -10.65 12.11
C ASP A 42 -3.90 -11.01 10.80
N PHE A 43 -3.51 -10.42 9.67
CA PHE A 43 -4.05 -10.78 8.36
C PHE A 43 -3.68 -12.20 7.94
N ALA A 44 -2.52 -12.73 8.35
CA ALA A 44 -2.13 -14.10 8.03
C ALA A 44 -3.08 -15.15 8.62
N GLY A 45 -3.77 -14.83 9.73
CA GLY A 45 -4.81 -15.67 10.32
C GLY A 45 -6.13 -15.70 9.53
N ILE A 46 -6.40 -14.67 8.73
CA ILE A 46 -7.65 -14.56 7.95
C ILE A 46 -7.49 -15.33 6.64
N LYS A 47 -8.24 -16.43 6.49
CA LYS A 47 -8.23 -17.25 5.28
C LYS A 47 -9.41 -16.93 4.38
N LEU A 48 -9.17 -16.89 3.07
CA LEU A 48 -10.24 -16.77 2.09
C LEU A 48 -10.93 -18.13 1.90
N ARG A 49 -12.25 -18.16 2.06
CA ARG A 49 -13.06 -19.33 1.69
C ARG A 49 -13.30 -19.31 0.19
N GLN A 50 -12.57 -20.13 -0.54
CA GLN A 50 -12.75 -20.28 -1.98
C GLN A 50 -14.18 -20.68 -2.31
N ARG A 51 -14.79 -19.96 -3.26
CA ARG A 51 -16.06 -20.33 -3.88
C ARG A 51 -15.78 -20.76 -5.31
N VAL A 52 -16.23 -21.95 -5.68
CA VAL A 52 -16.00 -22.57 -6.99
C VAL A 52 -17.27 -22.52 -7.84
N ALA A 53 -17.11 -22.65 -9.16
CA ALA A 53 -18.21 -22.60 -10.13
C ALA A 53 -19.06 -21.32 -10.05
N VAL A 54 -18.42 -20.19 -9.75
CA VAL A 54 -19.04 -18.85 -9.78
C VAL A 54 -18.64 -18.18 -11.08
N ASP A 55 -19.61 -17.66 -11.83
CA ASP A 55 -19.33 -16.79 -12.97
C ASP A 55 -18.76 -15.46 -12.48
N MET A 56 -17.55 -15.14 -12.92
CA MET A 56 -16.82 -13.92 -12.55
C MET A 56 -16.69 -12.96 -13.74
N THR A 57 -17.48 -13.17 -14.80
CA THR A 57 -17.56 -12.28 -15.96
C THR A 57 -18.01 -10.89 -15.52
N ASN A 58 -17.40 -9.85 -16.07
CA ASN A 58 -17.68 -8.44 -15.74
C ASN A 58 -17.50 -8.07 -14.25
N ARG A 59 -16.68 -8.82 -13.48
CA ARG A 59 -16.34 -8.41 -12.11
C ARG A 59 -15.68 -7.03 -12.12
N THR A 60 -16.04 -6.20 -11.15
CA THR A 60 -15.49 -4.87 -10.97
C THR A 60 -15.09 -4.67 -9.51
N LEU A 61 -14.06 -3.85 -9.30
CA LEU A 61 -13.72 -3.34 -7.98
C LEU A 61 -14.38 -1.97 -7.72
N ALA A 62 -15.03 -1.39 -8.73
CA ALA A 62 -15.65 -0.08 -8.62
C ALA A 62 -16.65 -0.05 -7.47
N SER A 63 -16.62 1.04 -6.70
CA SER A 63 -17.39 1.20 -5.47
C SER A 63 -17.70 2.68 -5.23
N THR A 64 -18.34 2.97 -4.11
CA THR A 64 -18.56 4.33 -3.61
C THR A 64 -17.92 4.48 -2.23
N MET A 65 -17.12 5.53 -2.04
CA MET A 65 -16.51 5.88 -0.75
C MET A 65 -16.89 7.32 -0.39
N ILE A 66 -17.52 7.51 0.77
CA ILE A 66 -17.95 8.83 1.26
C ILE A 66 -18.84 9.59 0.24
N GLY A 67 -19.65 8.85 -0.54
CA GLY A 67 -20.53 9.42 -1.57
C GLY A 67 -19.87 9.62 -2.95
N GLU A 68 -18.56 9.43 -3.07
CA GLU A 68 -17.82 9.57 -4.32
C GLU A 68 -17.59 8.22 -5.00
N GLN A 69 -17.65 8.21 -6.34
CA GLN A 69 -17.34 7.01 -7.13
C GLN A 69 -15.83 6.76 -7.16
N VAL A 70 -15.43 5.50 -6.94
CA VAL A 70 -14.02 5.06 -6.95
C VAL A 70 -13.85 3.82 -7.82
N SER A 71 -12.69 3.66 -8.45
CA SER A 71 -12.36 2.50 -9.29
C SER A 71 -12.12 1.22 -8.49
N MET A 72 -11.72 1.35 -7.23
CA MET A 72 -11.51 0.28 -6.25
C MET A 72 -11.70 0.79 -4.81
N PRO A 73 -12.04 -0.08 -3.84
CA PRO A 73 -12.35 0.34 -2.47
C PRO A 73 -11.08 0.51 -1.61
N VAL A 74 -10.10 1.27 -2.11
CA VAL A 74 -8.86 1.59 -1.41
C VAL A 74 -8.50 3.05 -1.66
N ALA A 75 -7.83 3.66 -0.69
CA ALA A 75 -7.39 5.04 -0.76
C ALA A 75 -5.95 5.18 -0.26
N LEU A 76 -5.26 6.23 -0.71
CA LEU A 76 -3.98 6.60 -0.12
C LEU A 76 -4.22 7.14 1.29
N ALA A 77 -3.58 6.51 2.28
CA ALA A 77 -3.59 7.01 3.65
C ALA A 77 -2.80 8.33 3.74
N PRO A 78 -3.19 9.25 4.64
CA PRO A 78 -2.43 10.47 4.86
C PRO A 78 -1.06 10.13 5.44
N THR A 79 -0.01 10.51 4.72
CA THR A 79 1.38 10.38 5.15
C THR A 79 2.06 11.73 5.02
N GLY A 80 2.92 12.07 5.97
CA GLY A 80 3.67 13.32 5.95
C GLY A 80 5.00 13.16 5.22
N ILE A 81 5.44 14.24 4.57
CA ILE A 81 6.81 14.41 4.07
C ILE A 81 7.24 13.29 3.10
N ALA A 82 6.39 12.93 2.15
CA ALA A 82 6.71 11.96 1.11
C ALA A 82 7.89 12.41 0.23
N GLY A 83 8.14 13.73 0.16
CA GLY A 83 9.34 14.33 -0.41
C GLY A 83 10.67 13.79 0.13
N MET A 84 10.71 13.27 1.37
CA MET A 84 11.91 12.61 1.94
C MET A 84 12.20 11.26 1.30
N GLN A 85 11.18 10.59 0.76
CA GLN A 85 11.32 9.27 0.13
C GLN A 85 11.70 9.40 -1.35
N HIS A 86 11.08 10.38 -2.03
CA HIS A 86 11.32 10.70 -3.42
C HIS A 86 10.93 12.15 -3.68
N ALA A 87 11.69 12.86 -4.51
CA ALA A 87 11.34 14.21 -4.92
C ALA A 87 9.89 14.27 -5.46
N ASP A 88 9.14 15.31 -5.08
CA ASP A 88 7.73 15.48 -5.45
C ASP A 88 6.79 14.36 -4.98
N GLY A 89 7.14 13.65 -3.90
CA GLY A 89 6.41 12.46 -3.43
C GLY A 89 4.89 12.65 -3.34
N GLU A 90 4.42 13.73 -2.73
CA GLU A 90 2.99 14.05 -2.59
C GLU A 90 2.31 14.30 -3.95
N ILE A 91 3.00 14.98 -4.87
CA ILE A 91 2.49 15.27 -6.21
C ILE A 91 2.40 13.99 -7.03
N LEU A 92 3.41 13.11 -6.93
CA LEU A 92 3.43 11.82 -7.60
C LEU A 92 2.32 10.90 -7.06
N ALA A 93 2.12 10.89 -5.74
CA ALA A 93 1.03 10.15 -5.09
C ALA A 93 -0.34 10.65 -5.55
N ALA A 94 -0.58 11.97 -5.58
CA ALA A 94 -1.83 12.55 -6.06
C ALA A 94 -2.10 12.21 -7.53
N ARG A 95 -1.08 12.27 -8.40
CA ARG A 95 -1.19 11.88 -9.81
C ARG A 95 -1.48 10.39 -9.98
N ALA A 96 -0.90 9.54 -9.14
CA ALA A 96 -1.17 8.11 -9.16
C ALA A 96 -2.62 7.82 -8.76
N ALA A 97 -3.10 8.43 -7.67
CA ALA A 97 -4.48 8.30 -7.22
C ALA A 97 -5.50 8.82 -8.25
N ALA A 98 -5.21 9.93 -8.92
CA ALA A 98 -6.10 10.48 -9.95
C ALA A 98 -6.19 9.64 -11.24
N ARG A 99 -5.23 8.74 -11.48
CA ARG A 99 -5.18 7.85 -12.65
C ARG A 99 -5.68 6.43 -12.37
N ALA A 100 -5.74 6.05 -11.10
CA ALA A 100 -6.18 4.74 -10.65
C ALA A 100 -7.70 4.61 -10.77
#